data_AF-A0AAJ3R0E9-F1
#
_entry.id   AF-A0AAJ3R0E9-F1
#
_cell.length_a   1.000
_cell.length_b   1.000
_cell.length_c   1.000
_cell.angle_alpha   90.00
_cell.angle_beta   90.00
_cell.angle_gamma   90.00
#
_symmetry.space_group_name_H-M   'P 1'
#
loop_
_entity.id
_entity.type
_entity.pdbx_description
1 polymer ?
#
loop_
_entity_poly.entity_id
_entity_poly.type
_entity_poly.pdbx_seq_one_letter_code
_entity_poly.pdbx_strand_id
1 'polypeptide(L)' 'MTADRKKEAREKFLLGGLVLKAGLTRTDRAFLLGGLIELAGVMPGSPEHRRLRDIGEEAFRTRSSDSSSSHTVEPLE' A
#
# COMPACT_ATOMS: atom_id res chain seq x y z
N MET A 1 9.40 23.16 -12.79
CA MET A 1 8.22 22.78 -13.61
C MET A 1 8.20 21.31 -13.99
N THR A 2 9.19 20.76 -14.73
CA THR A 2 9.18 19.32 -15.13
C THR A 2 9.58 18.35 -14.01
N ALA A 3 10.44 18.77 -13.08
CA ALA A 3 10.83 17.95 -11.93
C ALA A 3 9.69 17.77 -10.91
N ASP A 4 8.92 18.84 -10.67
CA ASP A 4 7.80 18.85 -9.71
C ASP A 4 6.70 17.87 -10.14
N ARG A 5 6.35 17.88 -11.43
CA ARG A 5 5.38 16.94 -12.01
C ARG A 5 5.81 15.48 -11.89
N LYS A 6 7.09 15.19 -12.05
CA LYS A 6 7.64 13.82 -11.88
C LYS A 6 7.51 13.36 -10.43
N LYS A 7 7.78 14.25 -9.46
CA LYS A 7 7.65 13.96 -8.03
C LYS A 7 6.20 13.69 -7.65
N GLU A 8 5.27 14.55 -8.06
CA GLU A 8 3.84 14.39 -7.80
C GLU A 8 3.29 13.07 -8.37
N ALA A 9 3.67 12.72 -9.61
CA ALA A 9 3.25 11.47 -10.22
C ALA A 9 3.78 10.25 -9.43
N ARG A 10 5.03 10.33 -8.95
CA ARG A 10 5.62 9.27 -8.13
C ARG A 10 4.92 9.12 -6.79
N GLU A 11 4.60 10.21 -6.10
CA GLU A 11 3.90 10.19 -4.82
C GLU A 11 2.49 9.60 -4.97
N LYS A 12 1.73 10.04 -5.98
CA LYS A 12 0.41 9.47 -6.30
C LYS A 12 0.49 7.97 -6.62
N PHE A 13 1.52 7.54 -7.34
CA PHE A 13 1.75 6.13 -7.64
C PHE A 13 2.02 5.31 -6.38
N LEU A 14 2.88 5.80 -5.47
CA LEU A 14 3.19 5.12 -4.22
C LEU A 14 1.93 4.97 -3.33
N LEU A 15 1.14 6.04 -3.21
CA LEU A 15 -0.13 5.99 -2.47
C LEU A 15 -1.13 5.01 -3.10
N GLY A 16 -1.25 4.98 -4.43
CA GLY A 16 -2.06 3.99 -5.13
C GLY A 16 -1.57 2.54 -4.88
N GLY A 17 -0.26 2.35 -4.77
CA GLY A 17 0.36 1.07 -4.40
C GLY A 17 -0.04 0.56 -3.01
N LEU A 18 -0.31 1.46 -2.05
CA LEU A 18 -0.80 1.09 -0.72
C LEU A 18 -2.20 0.50 -0.79
N VAL A 19 -3.10 1.12 -1.55
CA VAL A 19 -4.48 0.67 -1.75
C VAL A 19 -4.50 -0.72 -2.41
N LEU A 20 -3.63 -0.94 -3.40
CA LEU A 20 -3.40 -2.25 -4.03
C LEU A 20 -2.97 -3.30 -3.00
N LYS A 21 -1.97 -2.98 -2.18
CA LYS A 21 -1.41 -3.92 -1.20
C LYS A 21 -2.39 -4.25 -0.07
N ALA A 22 -3.24 -3.29 0.31
CA ALA A 22 -4.34 -3.48 1.26
C ALA A 22 -5.53 -4.27 0.70
N GLY A 23 -5.54 -4.63 -0.60
CA GLY A 23 -6.64 -5.36 -1.22
C GLY A 23 -7.91 -4.51 -1.45
N LEU A 24 -7.75 -3.19 -1.50
CA LEU A 24 -8.86 -2.23 -1.49
C LEU A 24 -9.17 -1.63 -2.88
N THR A 25 -8.65 -2.22 -3.96
CA THR A 25 -8.76 -1.68 -5.32
C THR A 25 -10.18 -1.61 -5.87
N ARG A 26 -11.07 -2.45 -5.36
CA ARG A 26 -12.48 -2.52 -5.76
C ARG A 26 -13.40 -1.81 -4.79
N THR A 27 -12.84 -1.22 -3.73
CA THR A 27 -13.61 -0.53 -2.69
C THR A 27 -14.07 0.83 -3.20
N ASP A 28 -15.26 1.26 -2.74
CA ASP A 28 -15.79 2.58 -3.04
C ASP A 28 -14.81 3.70 -2.64
N ARG A 29 -14.71 4.73 -3.49
CA ARG A 29 -13.72 5.80 -3.31
C ARG A 29 -14.06 6.71 -2.14
N ALA A 30 -15.35 6.94 -1.87
CA ALA A 30 -15.76 7.77 -0.74
C ALA A 30 -15.47 7.03 0.58
N PHE A 31 -15.70 5.72 0.62
CA PHE A 31 -15.31 4.89 1.77
C PHE A 31 -13.79 4.94 2.02
N LEU A 32 -12.97 4.78 0.99
CA LEU A 32 -11.50 4.85 1.15
C LEU A 32 -11.05 6.22 1.65
N LEU A 33 -11.57 7.30 1.07
CA LEU A 33 -11.23 8.65 1.49
C LEU A 33 -11.68 8.92 2.93
N GLY A 34 -12.88 8.48 3.31
CA GLY A 34 -13.40 8.59 4.68
C GLY A 34 -12.48 7.91 5.69
N GLY A 35 -12.10 6.66 5.43
CA GLY A 35 -11.15 5.94 6.29
C GLY A 35 -9.79 6.63 6.39
N LEU A 36 -9.26 7.18 5.29
CA LEU A 36 -8.00 7.94 5.31
C LEU A 36 -8.10 9.24 6.13
N ILE A 37 -9.25 9.91 6.10
CA ILE A 37 -9.50 11.10 6.92
C ILE A 37 -9.55 10.74 8.40
N GLU A 38 -10.23 9.64 8.77
CA GLU A 38 -10.22 9.14 10.14
C GLU A 38 -8.80 8.78 10.60
N LEU A 39 -8.03 8.09 9.75
CA LEU A 39 -6.63 7.76 10.01
C LEU A 39 -5.75 9.01 10.21
N ALA A 40 -6.00 10.09 9.49
CA ALA A 40 -5.28 11.36 9.65
C ALA A 40 -5.53 12.02 11.02
N GLY A 41 -6.64 11.69 11.69
CA GLY A 41 -6.95 12.14 13.04
C GLY A 41 -6.23 11.35 14.14
N VAL A 42 -5.61 10.21 13.82
CA VAL A 42 -4.93 9.37 14.81
C VAL A 42 -3.68 10.08 15.33
N MET A 43 -3.60 10.25 16.65
CA MET A 43 -2.46 10.92 17.29
C MET A 43 -1.16 10.13 17.07
N PRO A 44 -0.09 10.75 16.53
CA PRO A 44 1.21 10.11 16.40
C PRO A 44 1.72 9.59 17.74
N GLY A 45 2.19 8.34 17.76
CA GLY A 45 2.69 7.70 18.99
C GLY A 45 1.61 7.25 19.96
N SER A 46 0.32 7.38 19.63
CA SER A 46 -0.74 6.69 20.36
C SER A 46 -0.62 5.15 20.21
N PRO A 47 -1.25 4.37 21.10
CA PRO A 47 -1.33 2.91 20.95
C PRO A 47 -1.94 2.48 19.61
N GLU A 48 -2.96 3.21 19.14
CA GLU A 48 -3.59 2.96 17.84
C GLU A 48 -2.63 3.21 16.68
N HIS A 49 -1.93 4.35 16.68
CA HIS A 49 -0.91 4.64 15.68
C HIS A 49 0.15 3.53 15.61
N ARG A 50 0.67 3.08 16.76
CA ARG A 50 1.64 1.98 16.82
C ARG A 50 1.07 0.68 16.24
N ARG A 51 -0.13 0.27 16.68
CA ARG A 51 -0.78 -0.94 16.17
C ARG A 51 -0.94 -0.91 14.65
N LEU A 52 -1.46 0.19 14.11
CA LEU A 52 -1.66 0.34 12.66
C LEU A 52 -0.34 0.29 11.89
N ARG A 53 0.71 0.92 12.45
CA ARG A 53 2.06 0.85 11.91
C ARG A 53 2.58 -0.59 11.89
N ASP A 54 2.46 -1.33 12.98
CA ASP A 54 2.97 -2.71 13.10
C ASP A 54 2.28 -3.64 12.09
N ILE A 55 0.95 -3.50 11.91
CA ILE A 55 0.18 -4.21 10.88
C ILE A 55 0.72 -3.88 9.48
N GLY A 56 0.97 -2.60 9.22
CA GLY A 56 1.53 -2.13 7.95
C GLY A 56 2.91 -2.73 7.68
N GLU A 57 3.81 -2.69 8.66
CA GLU A 57 5.18 -3.25 8.55
C GLU A 57 5.15 -4.75 8.23
N GLU A 58 4.26 -5.52 8.87
CA GLU A 58 4.10 -6.94 8.59
C GLU A 58 3.53 -7.19 7.17
N ALA A 59 2.50 -6.43 6.76
CA ALA A 59 1.97 -6.51 5.40
C ALA A 59 3.03 -6.19 4.33
N PHE A 60 3.99 -5.30 4.65
CA PHE A 60 5.12 -5.04 3.77
C PHE A 60 6.08 -6.22 3.65
N ARG A 61 6.37 -6.90 4.76
CA ARG A 61 7.31 -8.03 4.87
C ARG A 61 6.80 -9.33 4.24
N THR A 62 5.53 -9.66 4.42
CA THR A 62 4.94 -10.95 3.95
C THR A 62 5.02 -11.15 2.44
N ARG A 63 4.93 -10.10 1.62
CA ARG A 63 4.99 -10.24 0.15
C ARG A 63 6.40 -10.28 -0.45
N SER A 64 7.46 -10.03 0.32
CA SER A 64 8.84 -10.18 -0.19
C SER A 64 9.31 -11.63 -0.25
N SER A 65 8.62 -12.56 0.42
CA SER A 65 8.90 -14.00 0.33
C SER A 65 8.14 -14.71 -0.79
N ASP A 66 7.01 -14.15 -1.26
CA ASP A 66 6.18 -14.78 -2.31
C ASP A 66 6.68 -14.48 -3.74
N SER A 67 7.57 -13.50 -3.94
CA SER A 67 8.12 -13.18 -5.26
C SER A 67 9.18 -14.16 -5.77
N SER A 68 9.52 -15.21 -5.02
CA SER A 68 10.52 -16.22 -5.40
C SER A 68 9.92 -17.53 -5.92
N SER A 69 8.59 -17.65 -6.06
CA SER A 69 7.95 -18.85 -6.64
C SER A 69 7.17 -18.52 -7.92
N SER A 70 7.90 -18.13 -8.95
CA SER A 70 7.44 -18.32 -10.33
C SER A 70 8.52 -19.09 -11.06
N HIS A 71 8.72 -20.36 -10.66
CA HIS A 71 9.37 -21.32 -11.53
C HIS A 71 8.45 -21.52 -12.75
N THR A 72 8.85 -20.92 -13.85
CA THR A 72 8.44 -21.28 -15.20
C THR A 72 8.64 -22.78 -15.39
N VAL A 73 7.54 -23.52 -15.54
CA VAL A 73 7.57 -24.80 -16.22
C VAL A 73 7.12 -24.54 -17.66
N GLU A 74 8.10 -24.40 -18.55
CA GLU A 74 7.88 -24.58 -19.99
C GLU A 74 7.47 -26.03 -20.24
N PRO A 75 6.46 -26.30 -21.09
CA PRO A 75 6.19 -27.66 -21.53
C PRO A 75 7.20 -28.03 -22.62
N LEU A 76 7.97 -29.10 -22.38
CA LEU A 76 8.66 -29.83 -23.43
C LEU A 76 7.67 -30.83 -24.05
N GLU A 77 7.45 -30.62 -25.34
CA GLU A 77 6.88 -31.52 -26.38
C GLU A 77 5.39 -31.89 -26.32
#